data_AF-A0A496QHT9-F1
#
_entry.id   AF-A0A496QHT9-F1
#
_cell.length_a   1.000
_cell.length_b   1.000
_cell.length_c   1.000
_cell.angle_alpha   90.00
_cell.angle_beta   90.00
_cell.angle_gamma   90.00
#
_symmetry.space_group_name_H-M   'P 1'
#
loop_
_entity.id
_entity.type
_entity.pdbx_description
1 polymer ?
#
loop_
_entity_poly.entity_id
_entity_poly.type
_entity_poly.pdbx_seq_one_letter_code
_entity_poly.pdbx_strand_id
1 'polypeptide(L)'
;MRKDAVVPPKKFKGTILVFFLWSLFSALLHAEEHNTDVAVIVSSQIRPYVMALEGLRSSLQQPLKIYYLNLNPELIRHNLSQEHHDLLIAIGPEASVLAWSNLNPGDKKIALMVLDQQKLLEDPEPCGVDLRIPIKEQIKLIKERLGGRRKIGILYNPMENRGWVEQARRHGSDLGVSVIPLRVHNRHEITKVLSSAYQDIDTLLFIPDS
;
A
#
# COMPACT_ATOMS: atom_id res chain seq x y z
N MET A 1 -90.61 25.22 -16.19
CA MET A 1 -90.03 24.38 -15.11
C MET A 1 -88.67 23.89 -15.56
N ARG A 2 -87.62 24.28 -14.84
CA ARG A 2 -86.19 24.05 -15.15
C ARG A 2 -85.85 22.57 -14.93
N LYS A 3 -85.14 21.93 -15.87
CA LYS A 3 -84.57 20.59 -15.70
C LYS A 3 -83.24 20.74 -14.96
N ASP A 4 -83.16 20.19 -13.75
CA ASP A 4 -81.93 20.14 -12.97
C ASP A 4 -81.00 19.05 -13.53
N ALA A 5 -79.80 19.48 -13.95
CA ALA A 5 -78.75 18.58 -14.40
C ALA A 5 -78.01 18.02 -13.18
N VAL A 6 -78.10 16.70 -12.99
CA VAL A 6 -77.32 15.98 -11.97
C VAL A 6 -75.91 15.74 -12.52
N VAL A 7 -74.94 16.45 -11.96
CA VAL A 7 -73.50 16.20 -12.21
C VAL A 7 -73.06 15.03 -11.31
N PRO A 8 -72.41 13.97 -11.83
CA PRO A 8 -71.95 12.87 -10.99
C PRO A 8 -70.72 13.29 -10.17
N PRO A 9 -70.52 12.73 -8.97
CA PRO A 9 -69.41 13.12 -8.10
C PRO A 9 -68.07 12.68 -8.71
N LYS A 10 -67.12 13.62 -8.80
CA LYS A 10 -65.72 13.33 -9.18
C LYS A 10 -65.11 12.34 -8.18
N LYS A 11 -64.77 11.14 -8.66
CA LYS A 11 -63.99 10.12 -7.93
C LYS A 11 -62.53 10.59 -7.77
N PHE A 12 -62.26 11.52 -6.86
CA PHE A 12 -60.91 12.08 -6.63
C PHE A 12 -60.20 11.52 -5.39
N LYS A 13 -60.80 10.54 -4.69
CA LYS A 13 -60.30 10.10 -3.37
C LYS A 13 -59.31 8.93 -3.40
N GLY A 14 -59.18 8.22 -4.54
CA GLY A 14 -58.30 7.04 -4.65
C GLY A 14 -56.84 7.35 -4.98
N THR A 15 -56.61 8.39 -5.81
CA THR A 15 -55.26 8.64 -6.37
C THR A 15 -54.29 9.23 -5.36
N ILE A 16 -54.78 10.07 -4.44
CA ILE A 16 -53.93 10.69 -3.38
C ILE A 16 -53.46 9.65 -2.37
N LEU A 17 -54.30 8.65 -2.05
CA LEU A 17 -53.96 7.58 -1.11
C LEU A 17 -52.87 6.65 -1.68
N VAL A 18 -52.92 6.38 -2.99
CA VAL A 18 -51.90 5.56 -3.67
C VAL A 18 -50.55 6.27 -3.69
N PHE A 19 -50.50 7.60 -3.88
CA PHE A 19 -49.25 8.36 -3.81
C PHE A 19 -48.64 8.38 -2.40
N PHE A 20 -49.46 8.49 -1.34
CA PHE A 20 -48.98 8.40 0.04
C PHE A 20 -48.50 7.00 0.43
N LEU A 21 -49.17 5.94 -0.05
CA LEU A 21 -48.70 4.56 0.14
C LEU A 21 -47.42 4.26 -0.65
N TRP A 22 -47.26 4.84 -1.84
CA TRP A 22 -46.03 4.71 -2.64
C TRP A 22 -44.84 5.41 -1.98
N SER A 23 -45.02 6.61 -1.42
CA SER A 23 -43.94 7.31 -0.70
C SER A 23 -43.51 6.58 0.57
N LEU A 24 -44.45 5.93 1.29
CA LEU A 24 -44.11 5.08 2.43
C LEU A 24 -43.36 3.80 2.00
N PHE A 25 -43.66 3.24 0.83
CA PHE A 25 -42.96 2.07 0.32
C PHE A 25 -41.53 2.40 -0.17
N SER A 26 -41.33 3.60 -0.74
CA SER A 26 -39.98 4.09 -1.09
C SER A 26 -39.12 4.40 0.14
N ALA A 27 -39.72 4.75 1.29
CA ALA A 27 -39.00 4.99 2.53
C ALA A 27 -38.55 3.69 3.24
N LEU A 28 -39.00 2.51 2.82
CA LEU A 28 -38.50 1.22 3.33
C LEU A 28 -37.31 0.68 2.52
N LEU A 29 -37.00 1.28 1.38
CA LEU A 29 -35.74 1.08 0.66
C LEU A 29 -34.69 2.06 1.20
N HIS A 30 -34.38 1.96 2.49
CA HIS A 30 -33.10 2.47 2.97
C HIS A 30 -32.05 1.49 2.45
N ALA A 31 -31.20 1.95 1.52
CA ALA A 31 -29.95 1.26 1.24
C ALA A 31 -29.17 1.24 2.55
N GLU A 32 -29.05 0.07 3.17
CA GLU A 32 -28.11 -0.13 4.27
C GLU A 32 -26.73 0.18 3.68
N GLU A 33 -26.10 1.25 4.16
CA GLU A 33 -24.72 1.55 3.82
C GLU A 33 -23.89 0.42 4.43
N HIS A 34 -23.68 -0.63 3.62
CA HIS A 34 -22.84 -1.77 4.00
C HIS A 34 -21.41 -1.24 4.11
N ASN A 35 -21.06 -0.76 5.29
CA ASN A 35 -19.70 -0.36 5.61
C ASN A 35 -18.80 -1.58 5.42
N THR A 36 -17.96 -1.52 4.39
CA THR A 36 -16.93 -2.52 4.09
C THR A 36 -16.13 -2.78 5.35
N ASP A 37 -16.02 -4.05 5.78
CA ASP A 37 -15.21 -4.40 6.95
C ASP A 37 -13.73 -4.39 6.57
N VAL A 38 -13.01 -3.37 7.07
CA VAL A 38 -11.60 -3.16 6.77
C VAL A 38 -10.77 -3.29 8.04
N ALA A 39 -9.97 -4.35 8.09
CA ALA A 39 -8.96 -4.53 9.12
C ALA A 39 -7.59 -4.04 8.66
N VAL A 40 -6.83 -3.45 9.58
CA VAL A 40 -5.46 -3.00 9.36
C VAL A 40 -4.57 -3.62 10.43
N ILE A 41 -3.56 -4.37 10.01
CA ILE A 41 -2.52 -4.92 10.88
C ILE A 41 -1.27 -4.07 10.70
N VAL A 42 -0.73 -3.58 11.81
CA VAL A 42 0.49 -2.76 11.82
C VAL A 42 1.59 -3.53 12.54
N SER A 43 2.71 -3.77 11.87
CA SER A 43 3.85 -4.53 12.41
C SER A 43 4.31 -4.00 13.77
N SER A 44 4.50 -2.69 13.87
CA SER A 44 4.96 -2.00 15.08
C SER A 44 4.60 -0.51 15.05
N GLN A 45 4.70 0.16 16.19
CA GLN A 45 4.37 1.59 16.31
C GLN A 45 5.55 2.51 15.98
N ILE A 46 6.30 2.21 14.91
CA ILE A 46 7.34 3.12 14.41
C ILE A 46 6.73 4.22 13.54
N ARG A 47 7.37 5.39 13.53
CA ARG A 47 6.86 6.59 12.83
C ARG A 47 6.45 6.34 11.37
N PRO A 48 7.24 5.63 10.52
CA PRO A 48 6.83 5.37 9.14
C PRO A 48 5.49 4.63 9.02
N TYR A 49 5.24 3.65 9.90
CA TYR A 49 4.03 2.84 9.86
C TYR A 49 2.82 3.61 10.38
N VAL A 50 3.00 4.43 11.44
CA VAL A 50 1.95 5.31 11.94
C VAL A 50 1.54 6.33 10.88
N MET A 51 2.51 6.96 10.19
CA MET A 51 2.20 7.89 9.10
C MET A 51 1.45 7.21 7.95
N ALA A 52 1.82 5.98 7.59
CA ALA A 52 1.08 5.21 6.57
C ALA A 52 -0.37 4.92 7.01
N LEU A 53 -0.58 4.55 8.27
CA LEU A 53 -1.91 4.33 8.85
C LEU A 53 -2.75 5.63 8.86
N GLU A 54 -2.15 6.77 9.19
CA GLU A 54 -2.82 8.07 9.16
C GLU A 54 -3.21 8.50 7.74
N GLY A 55 -2.32 8.29 6.77
CA GLY A 55 -2.62 8.50 5.35
C GLY A 55 -3.78 7.62 4.87
N LEU A 56 -3.81 6.35 5.31
CA LEU A 56 -4.90 5.43 5.01
C LEU A 56 -6.23 5.89 5.62
N ARG A 57 -6.24 6.24 6.92
CA ARG A 57 -7.43 6.74 7.64
C ARG A 57 -8.02 7.99 7.00
N SER A 58 -7.17 8.94 6.62
CA SER A 58 -7.61 10.18 5.97
C SER A 58 -8.18 9.96 4.57
N SER A 59 -7.75 8.90 3.88
CA SER A 59 -8.19 8.60 2.51
C SER A 59 -9.48 7.79 2.44
N LEU A 60 -9.66 6.80 3.33
CA LEU A 60 -10.80 5.87 3.26
C LEU A 60 -12.11 6.41 3.86
N GLN A 61 -12.06 7.45 4.72
CA GLN A 61 -13.23 8.09 5.34
C GLN A 61 -14.25 7.12 5.99
N GLN A 62 -13.84 5.91 6.34
CA GLN A 62 -14.64 4.89 7.02
C GLN A 62 -13.91 4.36 8.26
N PRO A 63 -14.61 3.73 9.22
CA PRO A 63 -13.98 3.08 10.35
C PRO A 63 -13.01 1.98 9.89
N LEU A 64 -11.86 1.89 10.58
CA LEU A 64 -10.85 0.85 10.36
C LEU A 64 -10.62 0.09 11.68
N LYS A 65 -10.67 -1.25 11.63
CA LYS A 65 -10.31 -2.10 12.78
C LYS A 65 -8.80 -2.30 12.81
N ILE A 66 -8.13 -1.75 13.82
CA ILE A 66 -6.67 -1.67 13.83
C ILE A 66 -6.06 -2.59 14.86
N TYR A 67 -5.10 -3.39 14.42
CA TYR A 67 -4.33 -4.33 15.21
C TYR A 67 -2.85 -3.95 15.19
N TYR A 68 -2.26 -3.69 16.36
CA TYR A 68 -0.82 -3.47 16.48
C TYR A 68 -0.13 -4.77 16.86
N LEU A 69 0.48 -5.42 15.87
CA LEU A 69 0.99 -6.78 15.98
C LEU A 69 2.00 -6.93 17.11
N ASN A 70 2.90 -5.97 17.28
CA ASN A 70 3.93 -5.97 18.31
C ASN A 70 3.40 -5.94 19.76
N LEU A 71 2.14 -5.57 20.00
CA LEU A 71 1.58 -5.49 21.35
C LEU A 71 1.15 -6.85 21.89
N ASN A 72 0.50 -7.66 21.06
CA ASN A 72 0.07 -9.01 21.45
C ASN A 72 -0.13 -9.91 20.20
N PRO A 73 0.95 -10.48 19.65
CA PRO A 73 0.90 -11.23 18.40
C PRO A 73 -0.06 -12.41 18.41
N GLU A 74 -0.10 -13.16 19.52
CA GLU A 74 -0.91 -14.37 19.64
C GLU A 74 -2.41 -14.06 19.67
N LEU A 75 -2.82 -13.06 20.45
CA LEU A 75 -4.22 -12.63 20.50
C LEU A 75 -4.68 -12.08 19.15
N ILE A 76 -3.83 -11.31 18.48
CA ILE A 76 -4.14 -10.74 17.16
C ILE A 76 -4.29 -11.85 16.12
N ARG A 77 -3.37 -12.82 16.09
CA ARG A 77 -3.47 -14.00 15.22
C ARG A 77 -4.75 -14.79 15.48
N HIS A 78 -5.09 -14.97 16.76
CA HIS A 78 -6.33 -15.65 17.14
C HIS A 78 -7.57 -14.90 16.63
N ASN A 79 -7.69 -13.59 16.90
CA ASN A 79 -8.85 -12.81 16.45
C ASN A 79 -8.99 -12.81 14.93
N LEU A 80 -7.88 -12.60 14.21
CA LEU A 80 -7.86 -12.58 12.75
C LEU A 80 -8.19 -13.94 12.10
N SER A 81 -8.00 -15.06 12.79
CA SER A 81 -8.36 -16.38 12.26
C SER A 81 -9.82 -16.75 12.49
N GLN A 82 -10.52 -16.03 13.37
CA GLN A 82 -11.94 -16.25 13.66
C GLN A 82 -12.86 -15.30 12.90
N GLU A 83 -12.31 -14.25 12.29
CA GLU A 83 -13.06 -13.19 11.63
C GLU A 83 -12.70 -13.10 10.15
N HIS A 84 -13.69 -12.87 9.29
CA HIS A 84 -13.49 -12.55 7.88
C HIS A 84 -13.60 -11.05 7.67
N HIS A 85 -12.75 -10.50 6.80
CA HIS A 85 -12.74 -9.08 6.46
C HIS A 85 -12.89 -8.92 4.94
N ASP A 86 -13.66 -7.92 4.52
CA ASP A 86 -13.77 -7.58 3.09
C ASP A 86 -12.41 -7.13 2.52
N LEU A 87 -11.59 -6.50 3.38
CA LEU A 87 -10.24 -6.06 3.06
C LEU A 87 -9.33 -6.10 4.31
N LEU A 88 -8.17 -6.74 4.17
CA LEU A 88 -7.11 -6.80 5.16
C LEU A 88 -5.87 -6.04 4.67
N ILE A 89 -5.51 -4.96 5.35
CA ILE A 89 -4.36 -4.14 5.00
C ILE A 89 -3.24 -4.40 6.00
N ALA A 90 -2.07 -4.81 5.51
CA ALA A 90 -0.88 -5.02 6.32
C ALA A 90 0.12 -3.87 6.13
N ILE A 91 0.57 -3.29 7.23
CA ILE A 91 1.58 -2.22 7.24
C ILE A 91 2.85 -2.76 7.91
N GLY A 92 3.86 -3.04 7.10
CA GLY A 92 5.16 -3.55 7.50
C GLY A 92 5.36 -5.06 7.24
N PRO A 93 6.60 -5.57 7.34
CA PRO A 93 6.95 -6.94 6.94
C PRO A 93 6.23 -8.02 7.75
N GLU A 94 6.26 -7.96 9.07
CA GLU A 94 5.69 -8.96 9.97
C GLU A 94 4.16 -9.04 9.84
N ALA A 95 3.49 -7.89 9.74
CA ALA A 95 2.06 -7.81 9.46
C ALA A 95 1.71 -8.44 8.10
N SER A 96 2.54 -8.22 7.08
CA SER A 96 2.31 -8.75 5.73
C SER A 96 2.50 -10.26 5.68
N VAL A 97 3.55 -10.78 6.32
CA VAL A 97 3.76 -12.22 6.49
C VAL A 97 2.57 -12.85 7.23
N LEU A 98 2.08 -12.21 8.29
CA LEU A 98 0.90 -12.70 9.00
C LEU A 98 -0.35 -12.76 8.09
N ALA A 99 -0.65 -11.68 7.36
CA ALA A 99 -1.80 -11.62 6.45
C ALA A 99 -1.75 -12.68 5.33
N TRP A 100 -0.56 -12.98 4.80
CA TRP A 100 -0.38 -13.97 3.73
C TRP A 100 -0.22 -15.41 4.22
N SER A 101 0.16 -15.65 5.48
CA SER A 101 0.37 -16.99 6.05
C SER A 101 -0.90 -17.76 6.45
N ASN A 102 -2.00 -17.59 5.69
CA ASN A 102 -3.26 -18.36 5.82
C ASN A 102 -4.21 -17.97 6.97
N LEU A 103 -4.29 -16.69 7.37
CA LEU A 103 -5.36 -16.26 8.29
C LEU A 103 -6.75 -16.59 7.73
N ASN A 104 -7.05 -16.08 6.52
CA ASN A 104 -8.22 -16.41 5.72
C ASN A 104 -7.91 -16.24 4.22
N PRO A 105 -8.11 -17.27 3.37
CA PRO A 105 -7.85 -17.13 1.93
C PRO A 105 -8.84 -16.24 1.18
N GLY A 106 -10.05 -16.05 1.71
CA GLY A 106 -11.11 -15.26 1.07
C GLY A 106 -10.95 -13.75 1.23
N ASP A 107 -10.20 -13.30 2.23
CA ASP A 107 -9.97 -11.88 2.49
C ASP A 107 -9.15 -11.27 1.35
N LYS A 108 -9.55 -10.11 0.85
CA LYS A 108 -8.71 -9.33 -0.07
C LYS A 108 -7.58 -8.71 0.74
N LYS A 109 -6.35 -8.76 0.24
CA LYS A 109 -5.17 -8.36 1.02
C LYS A 109 -4.37 -7.28 0.31
N ILE A 110 -3.88 -6.29 1.06
CA ILE A 110 -2.98 -5.25 0.56
C ILE A 110 -1.78 -5.14 1.50
N ALA A 111 -0.56 -5.22 0.96
CA ALA A 111 0.68 -5.01 1.71
C ALA A 111 1.25 -3.59 1.47
N LEU A 112 1.57 -2.89 2.55
CA LEU A 112 2.18 -1.56 2.54
C LEU A 112 3.46 -1.57 3.36
N MET A 113 4.37 -0.64 3.04
CA MET A 113 5.61 -0.45 3.79
C MET A 113 6.51 -1.70 3.85
N VAL A 114 6.52 -2.47 2.76
CA VAL A 114 7.37 -3.65 2.57
C VAL A 114 8.39 -3.37 1.49
N LEU A 115 9.67 -3.67 1.77
CA LEU A 115 10.78 -3.39 0.86
C LEU A 115 10.73 -4.21 -0.42
N ASP A 116 10.41 -5.50 -0.35
CA ASP A 116 10.33 -6.34 -1.53
C ASP A 116 9.20 -7.34 -1.31
N GLN A 117 8.01 -7.02 -1.83
CA GLN A 117 6.81 -7.80 -1.54
C GLN A 117 6.90 -9.19 -2.13
N GLN A 118 7.39 -9.31 -3.37
CA GLN A 118 7.54 -10.59 -4.07
C GLN A 118 8.59 -11.49 -3.41
N LYS A 119 9.65 -10.92 -2.83
CA LYS A 119 10.64 -11.69 -2.09
C LYS A 119 10.13 -12.11 -0.71
N LEU A 120 9.34 -11.27 -0.06
CA LEU A 120 8.86 -11.51 1.30
C LEU A 120 7.65 -12.45 1.35
N LEU A 121 6.73 -12.30 0.40
CA LEU A 121 5.43 -12.96 0.38
C LEU A 121 5.47 -14.10 -0.63
N GLU A 122 4.95 -15.27 -0.25
CA GLU A 122 4.78 -16.43 -1.14
C GLU A 122 3.58 -16.25 -2.10
N ASP A 123 3.43 -15.04 -2.63
CA ASP A 123 2.41 -14.65 -3.61
C ASP A 123 3.14 -14.17 -4.87
N PRO A 124 2.82 -14.69 -6.07
CA PRO A 124 3.45 -14.23 -7.31
C PRO A 124 3.12 -12.77 -7.64
N GLU A 125 1.95 -12.27 -7.22
CA GLU A 125 1.46 -10.93 -7.54
C GLU A 125 0.78 -10.29 -6.32
N PRO A 126 1.53 -10.04 -5.22
CA PRO A 126 0.97 -9.45 -4.03
C PRO A 126 0.44 -8.05 -4.36
N CYS A 127 -0.80 -7.77 -3.95
CA CYS A 127 -1.36 -6.43 -4.09
C CYS A 127 -0.76 -5.51 -3.01
N GLY A 128 -0.30 -4.33 -3.41
CA GLY A 128 0.35 -3.44 -2.46
C GLY A 128 1.16 -2.30 -3.06
N VAL A 129 1.84 -1.58 -2.17
CA VAL A 129 2.82 -0.55 -2.52
C VAL A 129 4.20 -0.98 -2.03
N ASP A 130 5.07 -1.36 -2.96
CA ASP A 130 6.46 -1.73 -2.71
C ASP A 130 7.31 -0.48 -2.43
N LEU A 131 8.23 -0.56 -1.47
CA LEU A 131 9.12 0.57 -1.14
C LEU A 131 10.31 0.70 -2.10
N ARG A 132 10.58 -0.29 -2.98
CA ARG A 132 11.62 -0.19 -4.00
C ARG A 132 11.23 0.86 -5.04
N ILE A 133 12.03 1.91 -5.09
CA ILE A 133 12.00 2.87 -6.19
C ILE A 133 12.80 2.26 -7.35
N PRO A 134 12.25 2.21 -8.59
CA PRO A 134 12.99 1.74 -9.75
C PRO A 134 14.32 2.48 -9.89
N ILE A 135 15.44 1.73 -10.02
CA ILE A 135 16.78 2.32 -10.01
C ILE A 135 17.01 3.32 -11.15
N LYS A 136 16.39 3.09 -12.30
CA LYS A 136 16.43 4.05 -13.42
C LYS A 136 15.85 5.41 -13.02
N GLU A 137 14.76 5.44 -12.27
CA GLU A 137 14.16 6.69 -11.77
C GLU A 137 15.03 7.32 -10.69
N GLN A 138 15.64 6.52 -9.80
CA GLN A 138 16.60 7.04 -8.82
C GLN A 138 17.80 7.72 -9.51
N ILE A 139 18.41 7.08 -10.51
CA ILE A 139 19.54 7.66 -11.26
C ILE A 139 19.12 8.92 -12.02
N LYS A 140 17.93 8.91 -12.64
CA LYS A 140 17.38 10.08 -13.33
C LYS A 140 17.22 11.27 -12.38
N LEU A 141 16.63 11.05 -11.21
CA LEU A 141 16.49 12.08 -10.18
C LEU A 141 17.85 12.59 -9.68
N ILE A 142 18.83 11.70 -9.45
CA ILE A 142 20.18 12.11 -9.06
C ILE A 142 20.81 13.00 -10.13
N LYS A 143 20.71 12.62 -11.42
CA LYS A 143 21.20 13.42 -12.55
C LYS A 143 20.53 14.79 -12.61
N GLU A 144 19.21 14.84 -12.43
CA GLU A 144 18.44 16.09 -12.47
C GLU A 144 18.80 17.04 -11.32
N ARG A 145 19.08 16.50 -10.14
CA ARG A 145 19.36 17.30 -8.93
C ARG A 145 20.83 17.64 -8.74
N LEU A 146 21.74 16.75 -9.11
CA LEU A 146 23.19 16.88 -8.86
C LEU A 146 24.02 17.10 -10.14
N GLY A 147 23.40 17.09 -11.32
CA GLY A 147 24.04 17.34 -12.62
C GLY A 147 24.36 16.07 -13.43
N GLY A 148 24.64 16.26 -14.72
CA GLY A 148 25.01 15.17 -15.65
C GLY A 148 26.47 14.72 -15.53
N ARG A 149 26.79 13.51 -16.03
CA ARG A 149 28.13 12.88 -16.06
C ARG A 149 28.73 12.51 -14.69
N ARG A 150 27.88 12.30 -13.68
CA ARG A 150 28.30 11.89 -12.34
C ARG A 150 28.83 10.45 -12.32
N LYS A 151 29.78 10.21 -11.43
CA LYS A 151 30.25 8.89 -11.01
C LYS A 151 29.60 8.52 -9.67
N ILE A 152 28.61 7.65 -9.70
CA ILE A 152 27.85 7.20 -8.52
C ILE A 152 28.49 5.93 -7.98
N GLY A 153 29.12 6.00 -6.81
CA GLY A 153 29.54 4.83 -6.04
C GLY A 153 28.35 4.16 -5.37
N ILE A 154 28.29 2.83 -5.40
CA ILE A 154 27.29 2.04 -4.68
C ILE A 154 28.01 0.96 -3.88
N LEU A 155 27.98 1.08 -2.55
CA LEU A 155 28.45 0.04 -1.64
C LEU A 155 27.38 -1.05 -1.56
N TYR A 156 27.77 -2.31 -1.77
CA TYR A 156 26.81 -3.42 -1.73
C TYR A 156 27.43 -4.77 -1.39
N ASN A 157 26.62 -5.66 -0.83
CA ASN A 157 26.92 -7.07 -0.67
C ASN A 157 26.72 -7.81 -2.01
N PRO A 158 27.79 -8.37 -2.63
CA PRO A 158 27.66 -9.05 -3.92
C PRO A 158 26.82 -10.32 -3.90
N MET A 159 26.59 -10.92 -2.73
CA MET A 159 25.71 -12.09 -2.60
C MET A 159 24.24 -11.70 -2.70
N GLU A 160 23.87 -10.47 -2.35
CA GLU A 160 22.48 -10.03 -2.30
C GLU A 160 22.12 -9.11 -3.47
N ASN A 161 22.95 -8.10 -3.74
CA ASN A 161 22.57 -6.97 -4.59
C ASN A 161 23.28 -6.91 -5.94
N ARG A 162 24.05 -7.95 -6.32
CA ARG A 162 24.78 -7.97 -7.60
C ARG A 162 23.88 -7.75 -8.82
N GLY A 163 22.74 -8.43 -8.88
CA GLY A 163 21.80 -8.30 -10.00
C GLY A 163 21.27 -6.87 -10.13
N TRP A 164 20.91 -6.26 -9.00
CA TRP A 164 20.38 -4.90 -8.93
C TRP A 164 21.44 -3.86 -9.33
N VAL A 165 22.68 -3.98 -8.84
CA VAL A 165 23.77 -3.06 -9.18
C VAL A 165 24.17 -3.15 -10.65
N GLU A 166 24.14 -4.34 -11.26
CA GLU A 166 24.37 -4.46 -12.71
C GLU A 166 23.27 -3.80 -13.54
N GLN A 167 22.01 -3.84 -13.10
CA GLN A 167 20.94 -3.07 -13.73
C GLN A 167 21.16 -1.56 -13.57
N ALA A 168 21.57 -1.12 -12.38
CA ALA A 168 21.94 0.27 -12.12
C ALA A 168 23.03 0.76 -13.09
N ARG A 169 24.06 -0.06 -13.34
CA ARG A 169 25.14 0.26 -14.26
C ARG A 169 24.67 0.40 -15.70
N ARG A 170 23.79 -0.48 -16.17
CA ARG A 170 23.20 -0.37 -17.52
C ARG A 170 22.37 0.90 -17.65
N HIS A 171 21.43 1.12 -16.75
CA HIS A 171 20.56 2.30 -16.76
C HIS A 171 21.33 3.62 -16.58
N GLY A 172 22.38 3.61 -15.77
CA GLY A 172 23.29 4.74 -15.63
C GLY A 172 23.96 5.09 -16.96
N SER A 173 24.53 4.09 -17.63
CA SER A 173 25.18 4.27 -18.93
C SER A 173 24.21 4.88 -19.96
N ASP A 174 22.97 4.38 -20.04
CA ASP A 174 21.94 4.91 -20.92
C ASP A 174 21.60 6.39 -20.63
N LEU A 175 21.76 6.81 -19.38
CA LEU A 175 21.49 8.18 -18.91
C LEU A 175 22.73 9.08 -18.92
N GLY A 176 23.90 8.58 -19.33
CA GLY A 176 25.17 9.30 -19.31
C GLY A 176 25.72 9.52 -17.89
N VAL A 177 25.46 8.57 -16.99
CA VAL A 177 25.94 8.51 -15.60
C VAL A 177 26.75 7.23 -15.40
N SER A 178 27.91 7.32 -14.77
CA SER A 178 28.73 6.14 -14.47
C SER A 178 28.36 5.58 -13.10
N VAL A 179 27.96 4.31 -13.02
CA VAL A 179 27.79 3.63 -11.73
C VAL A 179 29.04 2.81 -11.43
N ILE A 180 29.66 3.06 -10.28
CA ILE A 180 30.89 2.43 -9.81
C ILE A 180 30.52 1.44 -8.70
N PRO A 181 30.56 0.11 -8.97
CA PRO A 181 30.23 -0.90 -7.97
C PRO A 181 31.34 -1.00 -6.92
N LEU A 182 31.00 -0.78 -5.65
CA LEU A 182 31.89 -0.88 -4.51
C LEU A 182 31.52 -2.13 -3.70
N ARG A 183 32.17 -3.25 -4.01
CA ARG A 183 31.85 -4.55 -3.41
C ARG A 183 32.35 -4.62 -1.98
N VAL A 184 31.48 -5.07 -1.08
CA VAL A 184 31.77 -5.26 0.35
C VAL A 184 31.26 -6.64 0.77
N HIS A 185 32.13 -7.52 1.27
CA HIS A 185 31.70 -8.84 1.73
C HIS A 185 31.40 -8.86 3.23
N ASN A 186 31.92 -7.90 3.98
CA ASN A 186 31.71 -7.77 5.41
C ASN A 186 31.79 -6.31 5.86
N ARG A 187 31.15 -5.98 6.99
CA ARG A 187 31.05 -4.60 7.50
C ARG A 187 32.41 -3.93 7.74
N HIS A 188 33.43 -4.69 8.12
CA HIS A 188 34.77 -4.15 8.42
C HIS A 188 35.52 -3.66 7.17
N GLU A 189 35.15 -4.14 5.97
CA GLU A 189 35.74 -3.71 4.70
C GLU A 189 35.24 -2.35 4.21
N ILE A 190 34.09 -1.86 4.71
CA ILE A 190 33.41 -0.66 4.19
C ILE A 190 34.36 0.54 4.13
N THR A 191 35.04 0.84 5.23
CA THR A 191 35.93 2.01 5.32
C THR A 191 37.08 1.89 4.32
N LYS A 192 37.68 0.70 4.18
CA LYS A 192 38.77 0.44 3.23
C LYS A 192 38.30 0.64 1.79
N VAL A 193 37.20 -0.01 1.40
CA VAL A 193 36.65 0.07 0.04
C VAL A 193 36.28 1.50 -0.33
N LEU A 194 35.58 2.21 0.57
CA LEU A 194 35.18 3.58 0.32
C LEU A 194 36.38 4.52 0.23
N SER A 195 37.38 4.35 1.10
CA SER A 195 38.59 5.20 1.07
C SER A 195 39.36 5.04 -0.24
N SER A 196 39.45 3.81 -0.77
CA SER A 196 40.10 3.54 -2.06
C SER A 196 39.34 4.14 -3.25
N ALA A 197 38.02 4.29 -3.17
CA ALA A 197 37.19 4.83 -4.25
C ALA A 197 36.86 6.33 -4.10
N TYR A 198 37.24 6.96 -3.00
CA TYR A 198 36.78 8.31 -2.63
C TYR A 198 37.10 9.38 -3.68
N GLN A 199 38.26 9.26 -4.35
CA GLN A 199 38.67 10.20 -5.42
C GLN A 199 38.03 9.88 -6.78
N ASP A 200 37.42 8.70 -6.92
CA ASP A 200 36.86 8.20 -8.19
C ASP A 200 35.34 8.34 -8.27
N ILE A 201 34.67 8.71 -7.18
CA ILE A 201 33.21 8.89 -7.12
C ILE A 201 32.85 10.35 -6.81
N ASP A 202 31.78 10.85 -7.42
CA ASP A 202 31.21 12.17 -7.11
C ASP A 202 30.06 12.08 -6.11
N THR A 203 29.46 10.90 -5.96
CA THR A 203 28.26 10.68 -5.15
C THR A 203 28.25 9.24 -4.65
N LEU A 204 27.90 9.07 -3.38
CA LEU A 204 27.63 7.76 -2.81
C LEU A 204 26.11 7.58 -2.74
N LEU A 205 25.59 6.52 -3.35
CA LEU A 205 24.19 6.12 -3.22
C LEU A 205 24.08 4.96 -2.23
N PHE A 206 23.38 5.21 -1.13
CA PHE A 206 23.00 4.16 -0.19
C PHE A 206 21.79 3.41 -0.70
N ILE A 207 21.85 2.09 -0.60
CA ILE A 207 20.75 1.19 -0.95
C ILE A 207 20.39 0.35 0.27
N PRO A 208 19.17 -0.18 0.35
CA PRO A 208 18.86 -1.23 1.31
C PRO A 208 19.77 -2.45 1.06
N ASP A 209 20.66 -2.73 2.01
CA ASP A 209 21.62 -3.84 1.98
C ASP A 209 21.92 -4.31 3.41
N SER A 210 22.46 -5.52 3.56
CA SER A 210 22.73 -6.18 4.85
C SER A 210 24.13 -5.92 5.43
#